data_AF-Q2PYA4-F1
#
_entry.id   AF-Q2PYA4-F1
#
_cell.length_a   1.000
_cell.length_b   1.000
_cell.length_c   1.000
_cell.angle_alpha   90.00
_cell.angle_beta   90.00
_cell.angle_gamma   90.00
#
_symmetry.space_group_name_H-M   'P 1'
#
loop_
_entity.id
_entity.type
_entity.pdbx_description
1 polymer ?
#
loop_
_entity_poly.entity_id
_entity_poly.type
_entity_poly.pdbx_seq_one_letter_code
_entity_poly.pdbx_strand_id
1 'polypeptide(L)'
;MRKYVLRLIFVMLVIGIGAAFWAVRGLSDFELTGHSIREVSFELDDAVLSGTLVMPSDATNPPIALIVHGDGAQHRFSNGGYLPMINTLVESGIGVFSWDKAGVGESTGNWLDQTMEDRAEEALVARQAISAEDGINANQIGFLGFSQAG
;
A
#
# COMPACT_ATOMS: atom_id res chain seq x y z
N MET A 1 33.71 -32.72 27.04
CA MET A 1 33.13 -31.37 27.17
C MET A 1 33.35 -30.47 25.95
N ARG A 2 34.59 -30.21 25.49
CA ARG A 2 34.91 -29.24 24.40
C ARG A 2 34.08 -29.41 23.11
N LYS A 3 33.87 -30.65 22.65
CA LYS A 3 33.07 -30.96 21.44
C LYS A 3 31.58 -30.59 21.55
N TYR A 4 31.01 -30.65 22.76
CA TYR A 4 29.61 -30.30 22.99
C TYR A 4 29.44 -28.78 23.10
N VAL A 5 30.39 -28.08 23.73
CA VAL A 5 30.41 -26.61 23.80
C VAL A 5 30.53 -26.01 22.40
N LEU A 6 31.41 -26.52 21.55
CA LEU A 6 31.54 -26.05 20.16
C LEU A 6 30.26 -26.27 19.34
N ARG A 7 29.57 -27.42 19.52
CA ARG A 7 28.27 -27.68 18.88
C ARG A 7 27.19 -26.71 19.37
N LEU A 8 27.14 -26.43 20.67
CA LEU A 8 26.20 -25.47 21.26
C LEU A 8 26.42 -24.05 20.72
N ILE A 9 27.67 -23.60 20.65
CA ILE A 9 28.02 -22.30 20.06
C ILE A 9 27.59 -22.24 18.59
N PHE A 10 27.88 -23.29 17.82
CA PHE A 10 27.48 -23.37 16.42
C PHE A 10 25.95 -23.29 16.25
N VAL A 11 25.19 -24.05 17.05
CA VAL A 11 23.71 -24.01 17.02
C VAL A 11 23.18 -22.63 17.39
N MET A 12 23.69 -22.01 18.46
CA MET A 12 23.27 -20.65 18.85
C MET A 12 23.59 -19.62 17.76
N LEU A 13 24.73 -19.78 17.07
CA LEU A 13 25.11 -18.88 15.98
C LEU A 13 24.20 -19.05 14.76
N VAL A 14 23.82 -20.27 14.41
CA VAL A 14 22.83 -20.54 13.35
C VAL A 14 21.46 -19.95 13.70
N ILE A 15 20.98 -20.14 14.93
CA ILE A 15 19.72 -19.56 15.40
C ILE A 15 19.78 -18.03 15.36
N GLY A 16 20.88 -17.44 15.84
CA GLY A 16 21.09 -16.00 15.85
C GLY A 16 21.08 -15.39 14.45
N ILE A 17 21.76 -16.03 13.49
CA ILE A 17 21.73 -15.62 12.08
C ILE A 17 20.32 -15.75 11.51
N GLY A 18 19.62 -16.85 11.78
CA GLY A 18 18.24 -17.05 11.32
C GLY A 18 17.28 -15.99 11.85
N ALA A 19 17.38 -15.65 13.14
CA ALA A 19 16.58 -14.60 13.75
C ALA A 19 16.91 -13.21 13.19
N ALA A 20 18.19 -12.90 13.00
CA ALA A 20 18.63 -11.64 12.40
C ALA A 20 18.11 -11.51 10.95
N PHE A 21 18.21 -12.59 10.17
CA PHE A 21 17.68 -12.61 8.80
C PHE A 21 16.17 -12.40 8.74
N TRP A 22 15.42 -13.07 9.63
CA TRP A 22 13.97 -12.87 9.75
C TRP A 22 13.62 -11.42 10.14
N ALA A 23 14.33 -10.85 11.10
CA ALA A 23 14.12 -9.45 11.52
C ALA A 23 14.42 -8.45 10.39
N VAL A 24 15.50 -8.66 9.64
CA VAL A 24 15.84 -7.80 8.49
C VAL A 24 14.78 -7.90 7.40
N ARG A 25 14.24 -9.10 7.12
CA ARG A 25 13.13 -9.25 6.18
C ARG A 25 11.86 -8.53 6.64
N GLY A 26 11.51 -8.60 7.92
CA GLY A 26 10.36 -7.85 8.42
C GLY A 26 10.52 -6.33 8.34
N LEU A 27 11.76 -5.83 8.34
CA LEU A 27 12.03 -4.40 8.15
C LEU A 27 11.93 -3.97 6.68
N SER A 28 12.28 -4.84 5.73
CA SER A 28 12.11 -4.53 4.30
C SER A 28 10.65 -4.39 3.87
N ASP A 29 9.70 -4.95 4.63
CA ASP A 29 8.26 -4.81 4.37
C ASP A 29 7.75 -3.36 4.54
N PHE A 30 8.59 -2.45 5.06
CA PHE A 30 8.31 -1.01 5.16
C PHE A 30 8.98 -0.19 4.04
N GLU A 31 9.58 -0.85 3.06
CA GLU A 31 10.10 -0.22 1.86
C GLU A 31 9.36 -0.78 0.64
N LEU A 32 9.16 0.03 -0.39
CA LEU A 32 8.57 -0.40 -1.67
C LEU A 32 9.67 -0.72 -2.71
N THR A 33 10.84 -1.14 -2.22
CA THR A 33 12.03 -1.35 -3.04
C THR A 33 11.80 -2.47 -4.06
N GLY A 34 12.11 -2.19 -5.33
CA GLY A 34 11.98 -3.18 -6.41
C GLY A 34 10.60 -3.25 -7.06
N HIS A 35 9.62 -2.46 -6.61
CA HIS A 35 8.32 -2.28 -7.27
C HIS A 35 8.30 -1.07 -8.19
N SER A 36 7.42 -1.08 -9.20
CA SER A 36 7.18 0.10 -10.04
C SER A 36 6.21 1.03 -9.31
N ILE A 37 6.62 2.28 -9.10
CA ILE A 37 5.86 3.29 -8.37
C ILE A 37 5.52 4.44 -9.32
N ARG A 38 4.25 4.87 -9.33
CA ARG A 38 3.77 6.02 -10.09
C ARG A 38 2.93 6.91 -9.20
N GLU A 39 3.16 8.21 -9.25
CA GLU A 39 2.24 9.16 -8.65
C GLU A 39 1.07 9.39 -9.61
N VAL A 40 -0.14 9.33 -9.09
CA VAL A 40 -1.38 9.55 -9.82
C VAL A 40 -2.23 10.51 -9.00
N SER A 41 -2.63 11.62 -9.62
CA SER A 41 -3.54 12.58 -9.01
C SER A 41 -4.86 12.61 -9.76
N PHE A 42 -5.94 12.96 -9.06
CA PHE A 42 -7.26 13.15 -9.67
C PHE A 42 -7.99 14.31 -9.03
N GLU A 43 -8.89 14.91 -9.81
CA GLU A 43 -9.72 16.03 -9.37
C GLU A 43 -11.07 15.50 -8.87
N LEU A 44 -11.56 16.06 -7.77
CA LEU A 44 -12.89 15.87 -7.23
C LEU A 44 -13.39 17.23 -6.73
N ASP A 45 -14.41 17.77 -7.39
CA ASP A 45 -14.89 19.14 -7.19
C ASP A 45 -13.72 20.16 -7.27
N ASP A 46 -13.50 20.93 -6.20
CA ASP A 46 -12.40 21.91 -6.10
C ASP A 46 -11.13 21.32 -5.46
N ALA A 47 -11.11 20.01 -5.17
CA ALA A 47 -9.98 19.32 -4.56
C ALA A 47 -9.16 18.53 -5.60
N VAL A 48 -7.84 18.53 -5.40
CA VAL A 48 -6.90 17.66 -6.12
C VAL A 48 -6.39 16.64 -5.11
N LEU A 49 -6.66 15.37 -5.37
CA LEU A 49 -6.21 14.27 -4.52
C LEU A 49 -5.00 13.60 -5.13
N SER A 50 -3.93 13.43 -4.34
CA SER A 50 -2.67 12.84 -4.77
C SER A 50 -2.52 11.45 -4.18
N GLY A 51 -2.13 10.48 -5.00
CA GLY A 51 -1.92 9.10 -4.57
C GLY A 51 -0.80 8.40 -5.31
N THR A 52 -0.52 7.19 -4.85
CA THR A 52 0.58 6.37 -5.37
C THR A 52 0.03 5.03 -5.84
N LEU A 53 0.32 4.71 -7.11
CA LEU A 53 0.09 3.41 -7.72
C LEU A 53 1.38 2.59 -7.64
N VAL A 54 1.32 1.47 -6.91
CA VAL A 54 2.41 0.51 -6.75
C VAL A 54 2.08 -0.73 -7.56
N MET A 55 2.98 -1.09 -8.47
CA MET A 55 2.77 -2.15 -9.46
C MET A 55 3.81 -3.27 -9.31
N PRO A 56 3.39 -4.54 -9.50
CA PRO A 56 4.32 -5.65 -9.65
C PRO A 56 5.20 -5.45 -10.89
N SER A 57 6.50 -5.70 -10.75
CA SER A 57 7.50 -5.39 -11.77
C SER A 57 7.40 -6.24 -13.03
N ASP A 58 6.86 -7.46 -12.90
CA ASP A 58 6.81 -8.46 -13.98
C ASP A 58 5.37 -8.84 -14.41
N ALA A 59 4.36 -8.00 -14.11
CA ALA A 59 2.98 -8.28 -14.50
C ALA A 59 2.50 -7.41 -15.67
N THR A 60 1.80 -8.03 -16.62
CA THR A 60 1.05 -7.32 -17.66
C THR A 60 -0.40 -7.18 -17.22
N ASN A 61 -0.91 -5.95 -17.12
CA ASN A 61 -2.28 -5.63 -16.71
C ASN A 61 -2.74 -6.37 -15.42
N PRO A 62 -2.02 -6.25 -14.29
CA PRO A 62 -2.42 -6.90 -13.05
C PRO A 62 -3.78 -6.36 -12.56
N PRO A 63 -4.54 -7.17 -11.78
CA PRO A 63 -5.66 -6.63 -11.02
C PRO A 63 -5.17 -5.56 -10.04
N ILE A 64 -6.01 -4.55 -9.78
CA ILE A 64 -5.67 -3.43 -8.90
C ILE A 64 -6.61 -3.40 -7.70
N ALA A 65 -6.02 -3.27 -6.51
CA ALA A 65 -6.73 -2.97 -5.27
C ALA A 65 -6.61 -1.48 -4.94
N LEU A 66 -7.74 -0.80 -4.76
CA LEU A 66 -7.82 0.57 -4.26
C LEU A 66 -8.01 0.54 -2.75
N ILE A 67 -7.06 1.09 -2.00
CA ILE A 67 -7.18 1.21 -0.55
C ILE A 67 -8.03 2.44 -0.22
N VAL A 68 -9.19 2.21 0.39
CA VAL A 68 -10.06 3.26 0.92
C VAL A 68 -9.75 3.43 2.42
N HIS A 69 -9.42 4.65 2.83
CA HIS A 69 -9.04 4.97 4.21
C HIS A 69 -10.24 4.94 5.16
N GLY A 70 -9.98 4.57 6.40
CA GLY A 70 -10.95 4.66 7.48
C GLY A 70 -11.13 6.09 7.99
N ASP A 71 -11.63 6.20 9.21
CA ASP A 71 -11.81 7.48 9.88
C ASP A 71 -10.47 8.14 10.26
N GLY A 72 -10.47 9.47 10.29
CA GLY A 72 -9.29 10.27 10.63
C GLY A 72 -8.50 10.77 9.42
N ALA A 73 -7.49 11.60 9.72
CA ALA A 73 -6.57 12.13 8.72
C ALA A 73 -5.53 11.06 8.35
N GLN A 74 -5.67 10.46 7.18
CA GLN A 74 -4.77 9.41 6.68
C GLN A 74 -4.20 9.79 5.32
N HIS A 75 -2.87 9.70 5.20
CA HIS A 75 -2.17 9.78 3.93
C HIS A 75 -2.06 8.37 3.30
N ARG A 76 -1.63 8.27 2.04
CA ARG A 76 -1.64 7.06 1.20
C ARG A 76 -0.98 5.81 1.77
N PHE A 77 -0.08 5.94 2.76
CA PHE A 77 0.54 4.79 3.44
C PHE A 77 0.13 4.64 4.90
N SER A 78 -0.79 5.49 5.41
CA SER A 78 -1.27 5.53 6.79
C SER A 78 -0.12 5.45 7.82
N ASN A 79 0.83 6.39 7.75
CA ASN A 79 2.07 6.42 8.54
C ASN A 79 2.90 5.13 8.43
N GLY A 80 2.92 4.51 7.24
CA GLY A 80 3.61 3.26 6.96
C GLY A 80 2.85 1.99 7.38
N GLY A 81 1.71 2.13 8.07
CA GLY A 81 0.91 0.99 8.53
C GLY A 81 0.36 0.12 7.40
N TYR A 82 0.22 0.67 6.18
CA TYR A 82 -0.21 -0.10 5.01
C TYR A 82 0.91 -0.80 4.26
N LEU A 83 2.19 -0.43 4.48
CA LEU A 83 3.29 -0.91 3.65
C LEU A 83 3.45 -2.43 3.64
N PRO A 84 3.37 -3.16 4.78
CA PRO A 84 3.47 -4.63 4.74
C PRO A 84 2.33 -5.29 3.94
N MET A 85 1.13 -4.73 4.00
CA MET A 85 -0.02 -5.21 3.23
C MET A 85 0.12 -4.90 1.74
N ILE A 86 0.55 -3.68 1.41
CA ILE A 86 0.84 -3.26 0.03
C ILE A 86 1.89 -4.20 -0.58
N ASN A 87 3.01 -4.42 0.11
CA ASN A 87 4.05 -5.34 -0.32
C ASN A 87 3.50 -6.75 -0.54
N THR A 88 2.73 -7.30 0.41
CA THR A 88 2.12 -8.63 0.27
C THR A 88 1.23 -8.74 -0.99
N LEU A 89 0.41 -7.72 -1.27
CA LEU A 89 -0.46 -7.69 -2.45
C LEU A 89 0.35 -7.61 -3.75
N VAL A 90 1.34 -6.71 -3.79
CA VAL A 90 2.18 -6.49 -4.97
C VAL A 90 3.06 -7.70 -5.27
N GLU A 91 3.66 -8.33 -4.26
CA GLU A 91 4.38 -9.60 -4.39
C GLU A 91 3.48 -10.74 -4.86
N SER A 92 2.18 -10.67 -4.57
CA SER A 92 1.17 -11.61 -5.06
C SER A 92 0.63 -11.28 -6.46
N GLY A 93 1.20 -10.27 -7.13
CA GLY A 93 0.81 -9.88 -8.49
C GLY A 93 -0.40 -8.95 -8.56
N ILE A 94 -0.79 -8.31 -7.46
CA ILE A 94 -1.90 -7.35 -7.39
C ILE A 94 -1.32 -5.95 -7.26
N GLY A 95 -1.59 -5.06 -8.23
CA GLY A 95 -1.22 -3.66 -8.10
C GLY A 95 -2.07 -2.98 -7.03
N VAL A 96 -1.53 -1.94 -6.38
CA VAL A 96 -2.24 -1.24 -5.31
C VAL A 96 -2.22 0.26 -5.57
N PHE A 97 -3.39 0.88 -5.54
CA PHE A 97 -3.52 2.33 -5.50
C PHE A 97 -4.02 2.77 -4.13
N SER A 98 -3.39 3.80 -3.58
CA SER A 98 -3.82 4.47 -2.35
C SER A 98 -3.52 5.96 -2.48
N TRP A 99 -4.40 6.81 -1.97
CA TRP A 99 -4.29 8.27 -2.10
C TRP A 99 -4.28 8.97 -0.76
N ASP A 100 -3.85 10.23 -0.67
CA ASP A 100 -4.04 11.00 0.55
C ASP A 100 -5.47 11.51 0.62
N LYS A 101 -6.13 11.41 1.78
CA LYS A 101 -7.45 12.03 1.98
C LYS A 101 -7.39 13.53 1.70
N ALA A 102 -8.51 14.13 1.32
CA ALA A 102 -8.62 15.57 1.10
C ALA A 102 -8.05 16.37 2.28
N GLY A 103 -7.14 17.32 1.99
CA GLY A 103 -6.44 18.14 2.98
C GLY A 103 -5.34 17.43 3.77
N VAL A 104 -4.96 16.21 3.39
CA VAL A 104 -3.88 15.43 4.02
C VAL A 104 -2.74 15.23 3.03
N GLY A 105 -1.50 15.23 3.53
CA GLY A 105 -0.33 14.99 2.69
C GLY A 105 -0.22 16.01 1.56
N GLU A 106 -0.27 15.54 0.33
CA GLU A 106 -0.22 16.37 -0.88
C GLU A 106 -1.60 16.69 -1.47
N SER A 107 -2.67 16.11 -0.92
CA SER A 107 -4.05 16.38 -1.35
C SER A 107 -4.54 17.73 -0.82
N THR A 108 -5.30 18.46 -1.64
CA THR A 108 -5.98 19.69 -1.22
C THR A 108 -7.38 19.41 -0.65
N GLY A 109 -8.08 20.44 -0.17
CA GLY A 109 -9.42 20.33 0.39
C GLY A 109 -9.44 19.99 1.88
N ASN A 110 -10.52 19.33 2.33
CA ASN A 110 -10.72 18.94 3.72
C ASN A 110 -11.72 17.77 3.84
N TRP A 111 -11.20 16.55 3.92
CA TRP A 111 -11.45 15.76 5.11
C TRP A 111 -12.85 15.69 5.71
N LEU A 112 -13.01 16.59 6.67
CA LEU A 112 -14.12 16.69 7.60
C LEU A 112 -15.39 17.26 6.95
N ASP A 113 -15.27 17.83 5.75
CA ASP A 113 -16.38 18.44 5.01
C ASP A 113 -17.19 17.41 4.21
N GLN A 114 -16.73 16.16 4.16
CA GLN A 114 -17.31 15.10 3.34
C GLN A 114 -18.16 14.14 4.16
N THR A 115 -19.32 13.81 3.61
CA THR A 115 -20.23 12.76 4.06
C THR A 115 -19.74 11.37 3.64
N MET A 116 -20.45 10.31 4.05
CA MET A 116 -20.12 8.95 3.58
C MET A 116 -20.46 8.76 2.10
N GLU A 117 -21.49 9.45 1.61
CA GLU A 117 -21.84 9.49 0.20
C GLU A 117 -20.72 10.16 -0.63
N ASP A 118 -20.18 11.29 -0.16
CA ASP A 118 -19.06 11.98 -0.82
C ASP A 118 -17.79 11.10 -0.83
N ARG A 119 -17.56 10.32 0.23
CA ARG A 119 -16.46 9.34 0.30
C ARG A 119 -16.63 8.20 -0.70
N ALA A 120 -17.86 7.71 -0.89
CA ALA A 120 -18.15 6.68 -1.87
C ALA A 120 -17.96 7.20 -3.30
N GLU A 121 -18.36 8.45 -3.57
CA GLU A 121 -18.09 9.12 -4.84
C GLU A 121 -16.59 9.31 -5.09
N GLU A 122 -15.84 9.78 -4.08
CA GLU A 122 -14.38 9.88 -4.15
C GLU A 122 -13.72 8.56 -4.55
N ALA A 123 -14.14 7.43 -3.97
CA ALA A 123 -13.63 6.11 -4.33
C ALA A 123 -13.96 5.73 -5.79
N LEU A 124 -15.14 6.10 -6.29
CA LEU A 124 -15.51 5.87 -7.69
C LEU A 124 -14.68 6.73 -8.67
N VAL A 125 -14.41 7.99 -8.30
CA VAL A 125 -13.55 8.88 -9.09
C VAL A 125 -12.10 8.39 -9.07
N ALA A 126 -11.58 7.94 -7.93
CA ALA A 126 -10.28 7.30 -7.83
C ALA A 126 -10.18 6.06 -8.75
N ARG A 127 -11.22 5.22 -8.76
CA ARG A 127 -11.31 4.06 -9.68
C ARG A 127 -11.30 4.49 -11.14
N GLN A 128 -11.98 5.58 -11.48
CA GLN A 128 -12.00 6.13 -12.83
C GLN A 128 -10.61 6.63 -13.25
N ALA A 129 -9.92 7.38 -12.38
CA ALA A 129 -8.57 7.84 -12.62
C ALA A 129 -7.61 6.67 -12.89
N ILE A 130 -7.63 5.64 -12.05
CA ILE A 130 -6.78 4.45 -12.24
C ILE A 130 -7.16 3.65 -13.49
N SER A 131 -8.44 3.60 -13.86
CA SER A 131 -8.84 2.93 -15.10
C SER A 131 -8.33 3.61 -16.37
N ALA A 132 -7.91 4.89 -16.28
CA ALA A 132 -7.36 5.65 -17.39
C ALA A 132 -5.83 5.53 -17.51
N GLU A 133 -5.16 4.93 -16.52
CA GLU A 133 -3.71 4.75 -16.52
C GLU A 133 -3.25 3.65 -17.50
N ASP A 134 -2.06 3.84 -18.06
CA ASP A 134 -1.47 2.90 -19.01
C ASP A 134 -1.17 1.53 -18.36
N GLY A 135 -1.64 0.48 -19.02
CA GLY A 135 -1.44 -0.90 -18.58
C GLY A 135 -2.41 -1.35 -17.50
N ILE A 136 -3.57 -0.71 -17.36
CA ILE A 136 -4.63 -1.10 -16.42
C ILE A 136 -5.82 -1.72 -17.17
N ASN A 137 -6.32 -2.85 -16.65
CA ASN A 137 -7.59 -3.41 -17.08
C ASN A 137 -8.72 -2.93 -16.16
N ALA A 138 -9.58 -2.04 -16.67
CA ALA A 138 -10.68 -1.45 -15.92
C ALA A 138 -11.67 -2.48 -15.31
N ASN A 139 -11.74 -3.70 -15.85
CA ASN A 139 -12.60 -4.77 -15.35
C ASN A 139 -11.99 -5.54 -14.17
N GLN A 140 -10.75 -5.24 -13.77
CA GLN A 140 -10.03 -5.93 -12.70
C GLN A 140 -9.59 -4.96 -11.61
N ILE A 141 -10.45 -3.99 -11.29
CA ILE A 141 -10.22 -3.02 -10.21
C ILE A 141 -11.22 -3.30 -9.08
N GLY A 142 -10.72 -3.51 -7.86
CA GLY A 142 -11.51 -3.73 -6.66
C GLY A 142 -11.13 -2.75 -5.55
N PHE A 143 -11.94 -2.72 -4.48
CA PHE A 143 -11.71 -1.87 -3.32
C PHE A 143 -11.32 -2.72 -2.10
N LEU A 144 -10.45 -2.16 -1.26
CA LEU A 144 -10.06 -2.69 0.05
C LEU A 144 -10.25 -1.58 1.09
N GLY A 145 -11.25 -1.74 1.96
CA GLY A 145 -11.58 -0.77 3.00
C GLY A 145 -11.49 -1.36 4.41
N PHE A 146 -11.13 -0.53 5.38
CA PHE A 146 -11.14 -0.86 6.81
C PHE A 146 -12.02 0.10 7.60
N SER A 147 -12.83 -0.45 8.54
CA SER A 147 -13.68 0.36 9.43
C SER A 147 -14.70 1.20 8.65
N GLN A 148 -14.72 2.53 8.81
CA GLN A 148 -15.60 3.47 8.07
C GLN A 148 -15.53 3.30 6.54
N ALA A 149 -14.42 2.77 6.03
CA ALA A 149 -14.19 2.63 4.60
C ALA A 149 -14.94 1.46 3.93
N GLY A 150 -15.49 0.51 4.71
CA GLY A 150 -16.18 -0.69 4.21
C GLY A 150 -17.69 -0.53 4.23
#